data_AF-A0A091IMI9-F1
#
_entry.id   AF-A0A091IMI9-F1
#
_cell.length_a   1.000
_cell.length_b   1.000
_cell.length_c   1.000
_cell.angle_alpha   90.00
_cell.angle_beta   90.00
_cell.angle_gamma   90.00
#
_symmetry.space_group_name_H-M   'P 1'
#
loop_
_entity.id
_entity.type
_entity.pdbx_description
1 polymer ?
#
loop_
_entity_poly.entity_id
_entity_poly.type
_entity_poly.pdbx_seq_one_letter_code
_entity_poly.pdbx_strand_id
1 'polypeptide(L)' 'LLNHLQTHTREKNFDCEECGKSFSRKANLVLHQRVHTGEGPHKC' A
#
# COMPACT_ATOMS: atom_id res chain seq x y z
N LEU A 1 -24.70 11.48 -5.83
CA LEU A 1 -23.38 11.64 -5.19
C LEU A 1 -22.94 10.33 -4.49
N LEU A 2 -22.96 9.19 -5.19
CA LEU A 2 -22.54 7.88 -4.66
C LEU A 2 -22.06 6.98 -5.82
N ASN A 3 -21.16 7.49 -6.65
CA ASN A 3 -20.49 6.66 -7.67
C ASN A 3 -18.97 6.83 -7.60
N HIS A 4 -18.45 6.91 -6.37
CA HIS A 4 -17.03 6.66 -6.10
C HIS A 4 -16.80 5.19 -5.67
N LEU A 5 -17.88 4.43 -5.44
CA LEU A 5 -17.82 3.13 -4.76
C LEU A 5 -17.60 1.92 -5.67
N GLN A 6 -17.16 2.10 -6.92
CA GLN A 6 -17.02 0.99 -7.88
C GLN A 6 -15.65 0.87 -8.56
N THR A 7 -14.63 1.60 -8.11
CA THR A 7 -13.23 1.26 -8.45
C THR A 7 -12.60 0.32 -7.42
N HIS A 8 -13.38 -0.19 -6.47
CA HIS A 8 -12.97 -1.32 -5.65
C HIS A 8 -13.21 -2.60 -6.42
N THR A 9 -12.45 -2.78 -7.50
CA THR A 9 -12.07 -4.13 -7.91
C THR A 9 -11.36 -4.73 -6.71
N ARG A 10 -12.15 -5.45 -5.90
CA ARG A 10 -11.73 -6.44 -4.92
C ARG A 10 -11.09 -7.65 -5.65
N GLU A 11 -10.33 -7.38 -6.70
CA GLU A 11 -9.13 -8.16 -6.93
C GLU A 11 -8.25 -7.88 -5.74
N LYS A 12 -7.53 -8.89 -5.29
CA LYS A 12 -6.71 -8.88 -4.10
C LYS A 12 -5.49 -7.96 -4.32
N ASN A 13 -5.74 -6.66 -4.46
CA ASN A 13 -4.77 -5.61 -4.56
C ASN A 13 -4.17 -5.47 -3.17
N PHE A 14 -2.85 -5.51 -3.09
CA PHE A 14 -2.15 -5.22 -1.86
C PHE A 14 -1.99 -3.71 -1.82
N ASP A 15 -2.99 -3.02 -1.30
CA ASP A 15 -2.95 -1.57 -1.15
C ASP A 15 -2.21 -1.15 0.12
N CYS A 16 -1.55 -0.01 0.02
CA CYS A 16 -0.89 0.63 1.14
C CYS A 16 -1.86 1.60 1.79
N GLU A 17 -2.25 1.33 3.03
CA GLU A 17 -3.18 2.16 3.80
C GLU A 17 -2.64 3.58 4.05
N GLU A 18 -1.32 3.74 4.12
CA GLU A 18 -0.66 5.04 4.37
C GLU A 18 -0.73 6.01 3.18
N CYS A 19 -0.73 5.50 1.94
CA CYS A 19 -0.67 6.37 0.75
C CYS A 19 -1.58 5.96 -0.41
N GLY A 20 -2.42 4.93 -0.22
CA GLY A 20 -3.37 4.43 -1.22
C GLY A 20 -2.75 3.74 -2.44
N LYS A 21 -1.44 3.46 -2.44
CA LYS A 21 -0.76 2.79 -3.56
C LYS A 21 -1.12 1.32 -3.61
N SER A 22 -1.53 0.83 -4.78
CA SER A 22 -1.86 -0.58 -5.02
C SER A 22 -0.68 -1.34 -5.64
N PHE A 23 -0.45 -2.56 -5.16
CA PHE A 23 0.58 -3.47 -5.66
C PHE A 23 -0.02 -4.79 -6.10
N SER A 24 0.50 -5.35 -7.20
CA SER A 24 0.07 -6.66 -7.73
C SER A 24 0.55 -7.86 -6.89
N ARG A 25 1.50 -7.65 -5.96
CA ARG A 25 2.09 -8.71 -5.12
C ARG A 25 2.26 -8.25 -3.68
N LYS A 26 1.98 -9.15 -2.73
CA LYS A 26 2.15 -8.89 -1.28
C LYS A 26 3.59 -8.48 -0.94
N ALA A 27 4.58 -9.14 -1.54
CA ALA A 27 5.99 -8.85 -1.29
C ALA A 27 6.36 -7.41 -1.63
N ASN A 28 5.78 -6.84 -2.70
CA ASN A 28 6.02 -5.46 -3.10
C ASN A 28 5.38 -4.48 -2.13
N LEU A 29 4.16 -4.77 -1.64
CA LEU A 29 3.54 -3.98 -0.58
C LEU A 29 4.38 -4.00 0.70
N VAL A 30 4.87 -5.17 1.12
CA VAL A 30 5.68 -5.31 2.35
C VAL A 30 7.00 -4.54 2.22
N LEU A 31 7.69 -4.62 1.08
CA LEU A 31 8.89 -3.81 0.84
C LEU A 31 8.55 -2.33 0.83
N HIS A 32 7.45 -1.95 0.19
CA HIS A 32 6.98 -0.58 0.16
C HIS A 32 6.66 -0.05 1.55
N GLN A 33 6.03 -0.82 2.44
CA GLN A 33 5.73 -0.38 3.81
C GLN A 33 6.98 0.00 4.60
N ARG A 34 8.14 -0.61 4.31
CA ARG A 34 9.42 -0.24 4.95
C ARG A 34 9.89 1.17 4.62
N VAL A 35 9.41 1.77 3.52
CA VAL A 35 9.72 3.17 3.20
C VAL A 35 8.96 4.15 4.08
N HIS A 36 7.78 3.75 4.60
CA HIS A 36 6.97 4.56 5.51
C HIS A 36 7.42 4.41 6.96
N THR A 37 7.80 3.20 7.37
CA THR A 37 8.31 2.98 8.73
C THR A 37 9.65 3.67 8.97
N GLY A 38 10.32 4.16 7.92
CA GLY A 38 11.55 4.93 8.06
C GLY A 38 12.65 4.13 8.77
N GLU A 39 12.58 2.79 8.72
CA GLU A 39 13.66 1.90 9.14
C GLU A 39 14.82 1.99 8.12
N GLY A 40 15.38 3.19 7.99
CA GLY A 40 16.76 3.36 7.60
C GLY A 40 17.66 2.81 8.70
N PRO A 41 18.85 2.27 8.37
CA PRO A 41 19.74 1.61 9.32
C PRO A 41 20.41 2.55 10.34
N HIS A 42 19.82 3.71 10.63
CA HIS A 42 20.44 4.77 11.41
C HIS A 42 19.52 5.29 12.51
N LYS A 43 19.14 4.41 13.45
CA LYS A 43 19.02 4.85 14.84
C LYS A 43 20.45 4.95 15.38
N CYS A 44 20.99 6.17 15.42
CA CYS A 44 22.03 6.50 16.39
C CYS A 44 21.47 6.42 17.81
#